data_AF-A0A820IUG4-F1
#
_entry.id   AF-A0A820IUG4-F1
#
_cell.length_a   1.000
_cell.length_b   1.000
_cell.length_c   1.000
_cell.angle_alpha   90.00
_cell.angle_beta   90.00
_cell.angle_gamma   90.00
#
_symmetry.space_group_name_H-M   'P 1'
#
loop_
_entity.id
_entity.type
_entity.pdbx_description
1 polymer ?
#
loop_
_entity_poly.entity_id
_entity_poly.type
_entity_poly.pdbx_seq_one_letter_code
_entity_poly.pdbx_strand_id
1 'polypeptide(L)'
;MDDETHERTNVEVRLKQLPTDNYSDAIDLIDERLPNFKTSTIRLELLKRKFDLQQKYLRSLKKKHSLTIEEKSKLELLQIEFFATMTEIVHLENVEDVFAEKRKYMEELVDDSVLDREKWYRFQMEKINSRLPRREQGIRDSRVAVDFIPDGWQVEFLNAVDAEQSIIIGAPTAS
;
A
#
# COMPACT_ATOMS: atom_id res chain seq x y z
N MET A 1 -14.26 -29.75 1.97
CA MET A 1 -13.23 -28.70 1.77
C MET A 1 -13.98 -27.40 1.60
N ASP A 2 -13.61 -26.38 2.33
CA ASP A 2 -14.14 -25.03 2.16
C ASP A 2 -13.80 -24.51 0.75
N ASP A 3 -14.75 -23.83 0.10
CA ASP A 3 -14.65 -23.35 -1.29
C ASP A 3 -13.43 -22.44 -1.47
N GLU A 4 -13.14 -21.61 -0.47
CA GLU A 4 -11.96 -20.73 -0.44
C GLU A 4 -10.64 -21.51 -0.34
N THR A 5 -10.62 -22.66 0.33
CA THR A 5 -9.40 -23.49 0.40
C THR A 5 -9.10 -24.12 -0.97
N HIS A 6 -10.14 -24.48 -1.72
CA HIS A 6 -10.00 -24.99 -3.08
C HIS A 6 -9.53 -23.91 -4.04
N GLU A 7 -10.15 -22.72 -4.02
CA GLU A 7 -9.71 -21.54 -4.79
C GLU A 7 -8.25 -21.18 -4.48
N ARG A 8 -7.85 -21.14 -3.20
CA ARG A 8 -6.45 -20.87 -2.80
C ARG A 8 -5.49 -21.88 -3.42
N THR A 9 -5.86 -23.16 -3.39
CA THR A 9 -5.05 -24.23 -3.98
C THR A 9 -4.91 -24.06 -5.49
N ASN A 10 -5.98 -23.64 -6.18
CA ASN A 10 -5.94 -23.36 -7.61
C ASN A 10 -5.02 -22.17 -7.94
N VAL A 11 -5.02 -21.11 -7.12
CA VAL A 11 -4.08 -19.99 -7.24
C VAL A 11 -2.64 -20.48 -7.10
N GLU A 12 -2.33 -21.28 -6.07
CA GLU A 12 -1.00 -21.84 -5.85
C GLU A 12 -0.51 -22.74 -7.00
N VAL A 13 -1.40 -23.55 -7.57
CA VAL A 13 -1.06 -24.39 -8.73
C VAL A 13 -0.72 -23.52 -9.94
N ARG A 14 -1.51 -22.48 -10.21
CA ARG A 14 -1.25 -21.54 -11.32
C ARG A 14 0.03 -20.74 -11.11
N LEU A 15 0.31 -20.28 -9.90
CA LEU A 15 1.56 -19.59 -9.56
C LEU A 15 2.79 -20.47 -9.84
N LYS A 16 2.70 -21.79 -9.64
CA LYS A 16 3.79 -22.74 -9.95
C LYS A 16 3.99 -22.99 -11.44
N GLN A 17 2.99 -22.69 -12.27
CA GLN A 17 3.08 -22.85 -13.73
C GLN A 17 3.72 -21.62 -14.40
N LEU A 18 3.75 -20.47 -13.73
CA LEU A 18 4.41 -19.28 -14.23
C LEU A 18 5.94 -19.41 -14.17
N PRO A 19 6.68 -18.82 -15.13
CA PRO A 19 8.12 -18.71 -15.04
C PRO A 19 8.55 -18.02 -13.74
N THR A 20 9.67 -18.45 -13.15
CA THR A 20 10.12 -18.00 -11.82
C THR A 20 10.54 -16.54 -11.77
N ASP A 21 10.80 -15.94 -12.91
CA ASP A 21 11.17 -14.53 -13.12
C ASP A 21 10.00 -13.67 -13.62
N ASN A 22 8.84 -14.27 -13.90
CA ASN A 22 7.66 -13.55 -14.34
C ASN A 22 6.85 -13.03 -13.15
N TYR A 23 7.42 -12.03 -12.48
CA TYR A 23 6.82 -11.46 -11.28
C TYR A 23 5.52 -10.70 -11.55
N SER A 24 5.41 -10.01 -12.69
CA SER A 24 4.22 -9.21 -13.03
C SER A 24 2.98 -10.10 -13.09
N ASP A 25 3.01 -11.14 -13.94
CA ASP A 25 1.88 -12.04 -14.12
C ASP A 25 1.51 -12.78 -12.83
N ALA A 26 2.51 -13.06 -11.97
CA ALA A 26 2.28 -13.70 -10.68
C ALA A 26 1.58 -12.75 -9.68
N ILE A 27 1.90 -11.46 -9.70
CA ILE A 27 1.23 -10.44 -8.89
C ILE A 27 -0.19 -10.22 -9.40
N ASP A 28 -0.36 -10.06 -10.72
CA ASP A 28 -1.66 -9.85 -11.37
C ASP A 28 -2.62 -11.02 -11.09
N LEU A 29 -2.12 -12.26 -11.15
CA LEU A 29 -2.90 -13.45 -10.82
C LEU A 29 -3.43 -13.43 -9.38
N ILE A 30 -2.65 -12.92 -8.42
CA ILE A 30 -3.11 -12.81 -7.03
C ILE A 30 -4.14 -11.68 -6.92
N ASP A 31 -3.92 -10.54 -7.57
CA ASP A 31 -4.82 -9.40 -7.50
C ASP A 31 -6.19 -9.66 -8.12
N GLU A 32 -6.26 -10.39 -9.23
CA GLU A 32 -7.52 -10.82 -9.83
C GLU A 32 -8.34 -11.73 -8.90
N ARG A 33 -7.67 -12.47 -8.03
CA ARG A 33 -8.28 -13.51 -7.19
C ARG A 33 -8.55 -13.04 -5.78
N LEU A 34 -7.80 -12.07 -5.28
CA LEU A 34 -7.91 -11.53 -3.93
C LEU A 34 -9.36 -11.17 -3.52
N PRO A 35 -10.21 -10.57 -4.39
CA PRO A 35 -11.60 -10.26 -4.04
C PRO A 35 -12.49 -11.47 -3.73
N ASN A 36 -12.11 -12.68 -4.18
CA ASN A 36 -12.87 -13.90 -3.95
C ASN A 36 -12.72 -14.44 -2.51
N PHE A 37 -11.70 -14.01 -1.78
CA PHE A 37 -11.39 -14.51 -0.44
C PHE A 37 -11.94 -13.57 0.63
N LYS A 38 -12.93 -14.04 1.38
CA LYS A 38 -13.57 -13.33 2.49
C LYS A 38 -12.93 -13.67 3.83
N THR A 39 -12.32 -14.85 3.97
CA THR A 39 -11.63 -15.22 5.20
C THR A 39 -10.34 -14.43 5.38
N SER A 40 -10.24 -13.66 6.47
CA SER A 40 -9.08 -12.83 6.79
C SER A 40 -7.76 -13.62 6.78
N THR A 41 -7.76 -14.87 7.26
CA THR A 41 -6.56 -15.73 7.30
C THR A 41 -6.07 -16.10 5.89
N ILE A 42 -6.97 -16.53 5.00
CA ILE A 42 -6.60 -16.90 3.62
C ILE A 42 -6.16 -15.68 2.84
N ARG A 43 -6.88 -14.56 3.03
CA ARG A 43 -6.53 -13.28 2.44
C ARG A 43 -5.14 -12.81 2.88
N LEU A 44 -4.83 -12.94 4.17
CA LEU A 44 -3.52 -12.60 4.73
C LEU A 44 -2.40 -13.46 4.12
N GLU A 45 -2.61 -14.77 3.95
CA GLU A 45 -1.63 -15.65 3.31
C GLU A 45 -1.34 -15.23 1.86
N LEU A 46 -2.37 -14.91 1.08
CA LEU A 46 -2.22 -14.45 -0.30
C LEU A 46 -1.55 -13.08 -0.38
N LEU A 47 -1.88 -12.17 0.52
CA LEU A 47 -1.23 -10.86 0.62
C LEU A 47 0.25 -10.99 0.96
N LYS A 48 0.62 -11.86 1.92
CA LYS A 48 2.03 -12.17 2.23
C LYS A 48 2.74 -12.75 1.01
N ARG A 49 2.07 -13.63 0.26
CA ARG A 49 2.62 -14.19 -0.97
C ARG A 49 2.84 -13.14 -2.06
N LYS A 50 1.88 -12.24 -2.26
CA LYS A 50 1.98 -11.08 -3.16
C LYS A 50 3.15 -10.19 -2.74
N PHE A 51 3.26 -9.90 -1.45
CA PHE A 51 4.30 -9.05 -0.88
C PHE A 51 5.71 -9.60 -1.17
N ASP A 52 5.91 -10.91 -0.98
CA ASP A 52 7.18 -11.58 -1.32
C ASP A 52 7.54 -11.47 -2.82
N LEU A 53 6.54 -11.59 -3.70
CA LEU A 53 6.74 -11.46 -5.15
C LEU A 53 7.11 -10.03 -5.53
N GLN A 54 6.39 -9.04 -4.98
CA GLN A 54 6.70 -7.62 -5.19
C GLN A 54 8.11 -7.28 -4.71
N GLN A 55 8.53 -7.79 -3.54
CA GLN A 55 9.88 -7.58 -3.02
C GLN A 55 10.97 -8.15 -3.95
N LYS A 56 10.75 -9.37 -4.48
CA LYS A 56 11.67 -10.00 -5.45
C LYS A 56 11.72 -9.22 -6.76
N TYR A 57 10.60 -8.70 -7.22
CA TYR A 57 10.54 -7.91 -8.44
C TYR A 57 11.25 -6.57 -8.29
N LEU A 58 11.04 -5.87 -7.16
CA LEU A 58 11.75 -4.64 -6.82
C LEU A 58 13.26 -4.86 -6.80
N ARG A 59 13.72 -5.93 -6.15
CA ARG A 59 15.14 -6.31 -6.12
C ARG A 59 15.68 -6.64 -7.51
N SER A 60 14.90 -7.28 -8.39
CA SER A 60 15.35 -7.61 -9.74
C SER A 60 15.47 -6.36 -10.63
N LEU A 61 14.55 -5.40 -10.50
CA LEU A 61 14.62 -4.11 -11.18
C LEU A 61 15.80 -3.27 -10.68
N LYS A 62 16.03 -3.19 -9.36
CA LYS A 62 17.18 -2.47 -8.78
C LYS A 62 18.54 -2.99 -9.24
N LYS A 63 18.65 -4.29 -9.52
CA LYS A 63 19.90 -4.90 -10.02
C LYS A 63 20.23 -4.52 -11.46
N LYS A 64 19.27 -3.96 -12.22
CA LYS A 64 19.52 -3.51 -13.59
C LYS A 64 20.33 -2.21 -13.56
N HIS A 65 21.41 -2.16 -14.34
CA HIS A 65 22.26 -0.98 -14.44
C HIS A 65 21.52 0.23 -15.02
N SER A 66 20.55 -0.01 -15.91
CA SER A 66 19.67 1.00 -16.47
C SER A 66 18.28 0.41 -16.69
N LEU A 67 17.25 1.14 -16.28
CA LEU A 67 15.86 0.80 -16.55
C LEU A 67 15.36 1.51 -17.81
N THR A 68 14.59 0.81 -18.63
CA THR A 68 13.83 1.42 -19.72
C THR A 68 12.76 2.37 -19.19
N ILE A 69 12.20 3.23 -20.04
CA ILE A 69 11.09 4.13 -19.63
C ILE A 69 9.91 3.32 -19.10
N GLU A 70 9.57 2.22 -19.77
CA GLU A 70 8.49 1.32 -19.35
C GLU A 70 8.79 0.68 -17.98
N GLU A 71 10.02 0.23 -17.76
CA GLU A 71 10.45 -0.34 -16.48
C GLU A 71 10.48 0.69 -15.35
N LYS A 72 10.80 1.95 -15.64
CA LYS A 72 10.71 3.04 -14.67
C LYS A 72 9.26 3.28 -14.24
N SER A 73 8.33 3.34 -15.20
CA SER A 73 6.90 3.47 -14.89
C SER A 73 6.39 2.27 -14.09
N LYS A 74 6.80 1.04 -14.46
CA LYS A 74 6.46 -0.18 -13.71
C LYS A 74 7.05 -0.17 -12.30
N LEU A 75 8.28 0.31 -12.13
CA LEU A 75 8.91 0.44 -10.82
C LEU A 75 8.10 1.35 -9.90
N GLU A 76 7.65 2.51 -10.40
CA GLU A 76 6.84 3.44 -9.61
C GLU A 76 5.50 2.82 -9.18
N LEU A 77 4.79 2.18 -10.11
CA LEU A 77 3.53 1.50 -9.80
C LEU A 77 3.72 0.36 -8.79
N LEU A 78 4.77 -0.44 -8.98
CA LEU A 78 5.12 -1.54 -8.09
C LEU A 78 5.45 -1.06 -6.67
N GLN A 79 6.13 0.07 -6.52
CA GLN A 79 6.41 0.68 -5.21
C GLN A 79 5.12 1.11 -4.49
N ILE A 80 4.17 1.67 -5.23
CA ILE A 80 2.88 2.09 -4.69
C ILE A 80 2.06 0.85 -4.27
N GLU A 81 1.99 -0.16 -5.13
CA GLU A 81 1.28 -1.41 -4.83
C GLU A 81 1.90 -2.16 -3.66
N PHE A 82 3.23 -2.19 -3.56
CA PHE A 82 3.94 -2.79 -2.43
C PHE A 82 3.52 -2.13 -1.10
N PHE A 83 3.41 -0.80 -1.09
CA PHE A 83 2.94 -0.07 0.09
C PHE A 83 1.47 -0.34 0.42
N ALA A 84 0.62 -0.48 -0.60
CA ALA A 84 -0.79 -0.83 -0.43
C ALA A 84 -0.95 -2.24 0.17
N THR A 85 -0.28 -3.25 -0.41
CA THR A 85 -0.26 -4.63 0.09
C THR A 85 0.17 -4.68 1.55
N MET A 86 1.25 -3.98 1.90
CA MET A 86 1.74 -3.90 3.27
C MET A 86 0.71 -3.29 4.23
N THR A 87 0.06 -2.21 3.82
CA THR A 87 -0.97 -1.54 4.65
C THR A 87 -2.12 -2.50 4.95
N GLU A 88 -2.52 -3.32 3.98
CA GLU A 88 -3.56 -4.31 4.16
C GLU A 88 -3.12 -5.47 5.07
N ILE A 89 -1.89 -5.98 4.92
CA ILE A 89 -1.32 -7.00 5.80
C ILE A 89 -1.35 -6.52 7.26
N VAL A 90 -0.81 -5.33 7.50
CA VAL A 90 -0.71 -4.75 8.83
C VAL A 90 -2.09 -4.52 9.46
N HIS A 91 -3.08 -4.11 8.66
CA HIS A 91 -4.47 -4.00 9.09
C HIS A 91 -5.07 -5.35 9.49
N LEU A 92 -4.87 -6.39 8.68
CA LEU A 92 -5.38 -7.75 8.95
C LEU A 92 -4.68 -8.42 10.14
N GLU A 93 -3.41 -8.09 10.39
CA GLU A 93 -2.65 -8.58 11.55
C GLU A 93 -2.95 -7.83 12.85
N ASN A 94 -3.78 -6.77 12.79
CA ASN A 94 -4.14 -5.92 13.92
C ASN A 94 -2.92 -5.40 14.71
N VAL A 95 -1.88 -5.01 13.98
CA VAL A 95 -0.63 -4.50 14.57
C VAL A 95 -0.86 -3.08 15.08
N GLU A 96 -0.60 -2.84 16.37
CA GLU A 96 -0.80 -1.53 17.01
C GLU A 96 0.21 -0.48 16.49
N ASP A 97 1.47 -0.85 16.25
CA ASP A 97 2.52 0.04 15.71
C ASP A 97 2.74 -0.18 14.21
N VAL A 98 1.75 0.23 13.44
CA VAL A 98 1.75 0.23 11.97
C VAL A 98 2.96 0.97 11.39
N PHE A 99 3.48 1.99 12.08
CA PHE A 99 4.57 2.83 11.58
C PHE A 99 5.93 2.15 11.68
N ALA A 100 6.22 1.46 12.79
CA ALA A 100 7.49 0.75 12.96
C ALA A 100 7.64 -0.39 11.95
N GLU A 101 6.58 -1.17 11.72
CA GLU A 101 6.61 -2.25 10.72
C GLU A 101 6.74 -1.69 9.30
N LYS A 102 5.98 -0.64 8.95
CA LYS A 102 6.11 0.03 7.65
C LYS A 102 7.53 0.57 7.40
N ARG A 103 8.23 1.03 8.44
CA ARG A 103 9.61 1.54 8.33
C ARG A 103 10.58 0.45 7.89
N LYS A 104 10.50 -0.76 8.46
CA LYS A 104 11.40 -1.88 8.18
C LYS A 104 11.40 -2.27 6.70
N TYR A 105 10.24 -2.24 6.06
CA TYR A 105 10.10 -2.59 4.64
C TYR A 105 10.49 -1.45 3.69
N MET A 106 10.36 -0.21 4.15
CA MET A 106 10.79 0.98 3.41
C MET A 106 12.32 1.09 3.33
N GLU A 107 13.03 0.61 4.34
CA GLU A 107 14.49 0.44 4.30
C GLU A 107 14.91 -0.53 3.18
N GLU A 108 14.08 -1.53 2.85
CA GLU A 108 14.34 -2.44 1.72
C GLU A 108 14.00 -1.83 0.35
N LEU A 109 13.07 -0.87 0.29
CA LEU A 109 12.74 -0.11 -0.92
C LEU A 109 13.81 0.91 -1.28
N VAL A 110 14.52 1.46 -0.29
CA VAL A 110 15.53 2.50 -0.45
C VAL A 110 16.89 1.93 -0.03
N ASP A 111 17.59 1.22 -0.94
CA ASP A 111 18.99 0.85 -0.69
C ASP A 111 19.86 2.11 -0.78
N ASP A 112 19.99 2.86 0.32
CA ASP A 112 21.28 3.29 0.91
C ASP A 112 21.08 4.36 2.01
N SER A 113 21.70 4.06 3.16
CA SER A 113 21.89 4.90 4.35
C SER A 113 20.63 5.38 5.09
N VAL A 114 20.73 5.41 6.42
CA VAL A 114 19.80 6.00 7.41
C VAL A 114 18.75 6.85 6.72
N LEU A 115 17.54 6.29 6.53
CA LEU A 115 16.38 6.91 5.89
C LEU A 115 16.50 8.44 5.94
N ASP A 116 16.97 9.04 4.84
CA ASP A 116 16.98 10.48 4.71
C ASP A 116 15.51 10.88 4.82
N ARG A 117 15.14 11.45 5.97
CA ARG A 117 13.75 11.80 6.28
C ARG A 117 13.16 12.63 5.16
N GLU A 118 13.98 13.39 4.45
CA GLU A 118 13.56 14.17 3.29
C GLU A 118 13.09 13.30 2.13
N LYS A 119 13.82 12.24 1.76
CA LYS A 119 13.39 11.29 0.71
C LYS A 119 12.11 10.56 1.10
N TRP A 120 11.95 10.26 2.39
CA TRP A 120 10.70 9.70 2.95
C TRP A 120 9.53 10.66 2.80
N TYR A 121 9.68 11.91 3.26
CA TYR A 121 8.63 12.91 3.14
C TYR A 121 8.29 13.18 1.68
N ARG A 122 9.28 13.23 0.78
CA ARG A 122 9.03 13.36 -0.67
C ARG A 122 8.27 12.17 -1.22
N PHE A 123 8.65 10.92 -0.92
CA PHE A 123 7.90 9.75 -1.41
C PHE A 123 6.47 9.70 -0.84
N GLN A 124 6.29 9.99 0.45
CA GLN A 124 4.95 10.08 1.05
C GLN A 124 4.11 11.17 0.39
N MET A 125 4.67 12.36 0.19
CA MET A 125 3.97 13.50 -0.35
C MET A 125 3.71 13.35 -1.86
N GLU A 126 4.71 12.95 -2.64
CA GLU A 126 4.64 12.92 -4.10
C GLU A 126 3.97 11.65 -4.65
N LYS A 127 4.14 10.49 -4.00
CA LYS A 127 3.74 9.19 -4.58
C LYS A 127 2.60 8.51 -3.84
N ILE A 128 2.48 8.68 -2.52
CA ILE A 128 1.55 7.91 -1.69
C ILE A 128 0.41 8.75 -1.09
N ASN A 129 0.50 10.09 -1.06
CA ASN A 129 -0.47 10.92 -0.34
C ASN A 129 -1.94 10.68 -0.77
N SER A 130 -2.20 10.53 -2.06
CA SER A 130 -3.53 10.22 -2.59
C SER A 130 -4.04 8.80 -2.28
N ARG A 131 -3.16 7.92 -1.79
CA ARG A 131 -3.42 6.51 -1.47
C ARG A 131 -3.13 6.15 -0.02
N LEU A 132 -2.75 7.11 0.83
CA LEU A 132 -2.70 6.89 2.27
C LEU A 132 -4.11 6.54 2.74
N PRO A 133 -4.26 5.52 3.60
CA PRO A 133 -5.57 5.12 4.08
C PRO A 133 -6.25 6.33 4.70
N ARG A 134 -7.42 6.67 4.15
CA ARG A 134 -8.32 7.63 4.76
C ARG A 134 -8.56 7.17 6.19
N ARG A 135 -8.29 8.04 7.15
CA ARG A 135 -8.65 7.79 8.55
C ARG A 135 -10.14 8.09 8.70
N GLU A 136 -10.95 7.24 8.08
CA GLU A 136 -12.41 7.34 8.16
C GLU A 136 -12.81 7.12 9.61
N GLN A 137 -13.28 8.18 10.27
CA GLN A 137 -13.74 8.08 11.65
C GLN A 137 -15.20 7.60 11.74
N GLY A 138 -15.93 7.54 10.63
CA GLY A 138 -17.33 7.10 10.59
C GLY A 138 -18.32 8.02 11.31
N ILE A 139 -17.86 9.10 11.93
CA ILE A 139 -18.66 10.03 12.71
C ILE A 139 -19.07 11.20 11.81
N ARG A 140 -20.38 11.49 11.78
CA ARG A 140 -20.89 12.68 11.10
C ARG A 140 -20.49 13.93 11.87
N ASP A 141 -20.01 14.93 11.14
CA ASP A 141 -19.75 16.26 11.67
C ASP A 141 -20.85 17.21 11.21
N SER A 142 -21.44 17.97 12.14
CA SER A 142 -22.56 18.88 11.84
C SER A 142 -22.16 20.08 10.97
N ARG A 143 -20.86 20.36 10.82
CA ARG A 143 -20.33 21.46 10.01
C ARG A 143 -20.28 21.13 8.51
N VAL A 144 -20.44 19.86 8.12
CA VAL A 144 -20.41 19.41 6.73
C VAL A 144 -21.76 18.85 6.26
N ALA A 145 -21.92 18.71 4.95
CA ALA A 145 -23.15 18.22 4.34
C ALA A 145 -23.54 16.82 4.85
N VAL A 146 -24.85 16.55 4.94
CA VAL A 146 -25.43 15.35 5.58
C VAL A 146 -25.00 14.04 4.92
N ASP A 147 -24.65 14.08 3.64
CA ASP A 147 -24.20 12.97 2.81
C ASP A 147 -22.67 12.76 2.85
N PHE A 148 -21.92 13.59 3.57
CA PHE A 148 -20.48 13.52 3.66
C PHE A 148 -20.02 13.18 5.09
N ILE A 149 -19.16 12.16 5.23
CA ILE A 149 -18.50 11.82 6.51
C ILE A 149 -17.04 12.25 6.38
N PRO A 150 -16.59 13.25 7.16
CA PRO A 150 -15.21 13.73 7.08
C PRO A 150 -14.25 12.75 7.76
N ASP A 151 -13.05 12.63 7.20
CA ASP A 151 -11.92 11.92 7.81
C ASP A 151 -11.43 12.65 9.07
N GLY A 152 -10.72 11.94 9.94
CA GLY A 152 -10.21 12.51 11.20
C GLY A 152 -9.38 13.79 11.03
N TRP A 153 -8.50 13.86 10.02
CA TRP A 153 -7.71 15.07 9.75
C TRP A 153 -8.59 16.25 9.29
N GLN A 154 -9.72 15.99 8.63
CA GLN A 154 -10.65 17.03 8.20
C GLN A 154 -11.41 17.60 9.40
N VAL A 155 -11.73 16.76 10.39
CA VAL A 155 -12.30 17.23 11.68
C VAL A 155 -11.29 18.05 12.46
N GLU A 156 -10.03 17.60 12.54
CA GLU A 156 -8.94 18.37 13.17
C GLU A 156 -8.76 19.73 12.49
N PHE A 157 -8.84 19.77 11.15
CA PHE A 157 -8.84 21.01 10.39
C PHE A 157 -10.01 21.93 10.79
N LEU A 158 -11.23 21.42 10.82
CA LEU A 158 -12.42 22.20 11.22
C LEU A 158 -12.30 22.71 12.66
N ASN A 159 -11.76 21.90 13.58
CA ASN A 159 -11.53 22.30 14.97
C ASN A 159 -10.52 23.43 15.09
N ALA A 160 -9.44 23.39 14.30
CA ALA A 160 -8.45 24.45 14.26
C ALA A 160 -9.03 25.76 13.67
N VAL A 161 -9.94 25.67 12.69
CA VAL A 161 -10.68 26.82 12.17
C VAL A 161 -11.58 27.43 13.25
N ASP A 162 -12.36 26.61 13.95
CA ASP A 162 -13.24 27.06 15.05
C ASP A 162 -12.45 27.69 16.22
N ALA A 163 -11.21 27.26 16.40
CA ALA A 163 -10.27 27.78 17.40
C ALA A 163 -9.43 28.97 16.91
N GLU A 164 -9.75 29.53 15.73
CA GLU A 164 -9.02 30.65 15.10
C GLU A 164 -7.50 30.39 14.95
N GLN A 165 -7.11 29.13 14.79
CA GLN A 165 -5.71 28.74 14.65
C GLN A 165 -5.25 28.90 13.20
N SER A 166 -3.98 29.29 13.03
CA SER A 166 -3.34 29.28 11.71
C SER A 166 -3.02 27.85 11.30
N ILE A 167 -3.49 27.44 10.13
CA ILE A 167 -3.30 26.08 9.61
C ILE A 167 -2.49 26.15 8.32
N ILE A 168 -1.47 25.30 8.20
CA ILE A 168 -0.74 25.10 6.95
C ILE A 168 -1.24 23.81 6.32
N ILE A 169 -1.94 23.91 5.19
CA ILE A 169 -2.35 22.74 4.41
C ILE A 169 -1.26 22.45 3.39
N GLY A 170 -0.47 21.41 3.66
CA GLY A 170 0.46 20.84 2.68
C GLY A 170 -0.28 19.89 1.74
N ALA A 171 -0.91 20.41 0.69
CA ALA A 171 -1.38 19.57 -0.40
C ALA A 171 -0.23 19.39 -1.41
N PRO A 172 0.32 18.18 -1.61
CA PRO A 172 1.22 17.95 -2.72
C PRO A 172 0.40 17.99 -4.00
N THR A 173 0.50 19.10 -4.73
CA THR A 173 0.04 19.15 -6.11
C THR A 173 1.03 18.37 -6.96
N ALA A 174 0.61 17.22 -7.46
CA ALA A 174 1.28 16.57 -8.58
C ALA A 174 1.01 17.42 -9.84
N SER A 175 1.93 18.35 -10.13
CA SER A 175 2.01 19.05 -11.41
C SER A 175 3.12 18.46 -12.26
#